data_AF-A0A2P4S8C3-F1
#
_entry.id   AF-A0A2P4S8C3-F1
#
_cell.length_a   1.000
_cell.length_b   1.000
_cell.length_c   1.000
_cell.angle_alpha   90.00
_cell.angle_beta   90.00
_cell.angle_gamma   90.00
#
_symmetry.space_group_name_H-M   'P 1'
#
loop_
_entity.id
_entity.type
_entity.pdbx_description
1 polymer ?
#
loop_
_entity_poly.entity_id
_entity_poly.type
_entity_poly.pdbx_seq_one_letter_code
_entity_poly.pdbx_strand_id
1 'polypeptide(L)' 'MALVKSGWLWRQSSILRRWKRNWFVLYLDGSLVYYHDETQRDMDGRIHIKYSCRDVRTGRECR' A
#
# COMPACT_ATOMS: atom_id res chain seq x y z
N MET A 1 4.44 11.52 -12.32
CA MET A 1 5.11 10.89 -11.17
C MET A 1 5.84 9.64 -11.68
N ALA A 2 7.11 9.46 -11.38
CA ALA A 2 7.86 8.28 -11.81
C ALA A 2 7.51 7.07 -10.92
N LEU A 3 7.21 5.94 -11.53
CA LEU A 3 6.90 4.68 -10.84
C LEU A 3 8.20 4.00 -10.40
N VAL A 4 8.24 3.54 -9.15
CA VAL A 4 9.36 2.76 -8.60
C VAL A 4 9.04 1.27 -8.69
N LYS A 5 7.86 0.89 -8.19
CA LYS A 5 7.40 -0.50 -8.18
C LYS A 5 5.88 -0.55 -8.15
N SER A 6 5.30 -1.58 -8.75
CA SER A 6 3.90 -1.93 -8.61
C SER A 6 3.71 -3.42 -8.44
N GLY A 7 2.58 -3.83 -7.87
CA GLY A 7 2.28 -5.25 -7.66
C GLY A 7 1.10 -5.50 -6.73
N TRP A 8 0.63 -6.76 -6.75
CA TRP A 8 -0.37 -7.24 -5.81
C TRP A 8 0.23 -7.45 -4.43
N LEU A 9 -0.44 -6.93 -3.41
CA LEU A 9 -0.17 -7.25 -2.01
C LEU A 9 -1.47 -7.55 -1.26
N TRP A 10 -1.33 -8.33 -0.21
CA TRP A 10 -2.40 -8.52 0.78
C TRP A 10 -2.39 -7.37 1.77
N ARG A 11 -3.56 -6.78 1.99
CA ARG A 11 -3.78 -5.71 2.95
C ARG A 11 -4.88 -6.11 3.91
N GLN A 12 -4.67 -5.86 5.20
CA GLN A 12 -5.73 -5.99 6.19
C GLN A 12 -6.56 -4.70 6.22
N SER A 13 -7.89 -4.82 6.11
CA SER A 13 -8.79 -3.66 6.19
C SER A 13 -8.80 -3.08 7.61
N SER A 14 -8.93 -1.76 7.71
CA SER A 14 -8.91 -1.05 9.00
C SER A 14 -10.16 -1.30 9.85
N ILE A 15 -11.33 -1.43 9.19
CA ILE A 15 -12.62 -1.59 9.88
C ILE A 15 -12.91 -3.07 10.17
N LEU A 16 -12.97 -3.90 9.13
CA LEU A 16 -13.39 -5.30 9.26
C LEU A 16 -12.23 -6.27 9.56
N ARG A 17 -10.98 -5.80 9.58
CA ARG A 17 -9.76 -6.61 9.80
C ARG A 17 -9.63 -7.81 8.86
N ARG A 18 -10.24 -7.74 7.67
CA ARG A 18 -10.17 -8.79 6.64
C ARG A 18 -9.00 -8.56 5.71
N TRP A 19 -8.33 -9.63 5.33
CA TRP A 19 -7.32 -9.59 4.29
C TRP A 19 -7.99 -9.50 2.92
N LYS A 20 -7.57 -8.51 2.13
CA LYS A 20 -7.96 -8.37 0.73
C LYS A 20 -6.75 -8.07 -0.14
N ARG A 21 -6.83 -8.47 -1.41
CA ARG A 21 -5.83 -8.11 -2.42
C ARG A 21 -6.12 -6.71 -2.92
N ASN A 22 -5.06 -5.91 -3.01
CA ASN A 22 -5.09 -4.61 -3.65
C ASN A 22 -3.87 -4.50 -4.58
N TRP A 23 -4.00 -3.73 -5.65
CA TRP A 23 -2.87 -3.36 -6.50
C TRP A 23 -2.17 -2.15 -5.90
N PHE A 24 -0.90 -2.29 -5.55
CA PHE A 24 -0.09 -1.22 -4.98
C PHE A 24 0.79 -0.58 -6.04
N VAL A 25 0.97 0.73 -5.95
CA VAL A 25 1.89 1.52 -6.75
C VAL A 25 2.72 2.40 -5.82
N LEU A 26 4.03 2.21 -5.85
CA LEU A 26 4.99 3.06 -5.17
C LEU A 26 5.59 4.05 -6.17
N TYR A 27 5.43 5.34 -5.88
CA TYR A 27 5.98 6.43 -6.67
C TYR A 27 7.28 6.97 -6.05
N LEU A 28 8.12 7.57 -6.89
CA LEU A 28 9.43 8.11 -6.51
C LEU A 28 9.35 9.24 -5.48
N ASP A 29 8.21 9.93 -5.40
CA ASP A 29 7.96 10.98 -4.40
C ASP A 29 7.67 10.42 -2.99
N GLY A 30 7.67 9.08 -2.83
CA GLY A 30 7.38 8.39 -1.59
C GLY A 30 5.88 8.11 -1.37
N SER A 31 5.04 8.33 -2.38
CA SER A 31 3.62 7.99 -2.31
C SER A 31 3.39 6.52 -2.61
N LEU A 32 2.82 5.80 -1.65
CA LEU A 32 2.32 4.44 -1.81
C LEU A 32 0.81 4.50 -1.94
N VAL A 33 0.30 4.28 -3.15
CA VAL A 33 -1.13 4.27 -3.46
C VAL A 33 -1.58 2.83 -3.66
N TYR A 34 -2.79 2.51 -3.22
CA TYR A 34 -3.39 1.21 -3.47
C TYR A 34 -4.79 1.33 -4.06
N TYR A 35 -5.07 0.43 -5.00
CA TYR A 35 -6.28 0.41 -5.82
C TYR A 35 -6.99 -0.93 -5.67
N HIS A 36 -8.25 -0.98 -6.09
CA HIS A 36 -8.98 -2.24 -6.17
C HIS A 36 -8.28 -3.26 -7.11
N ASP A 37 -7.79 -2.77 -8.26
CA ASP A 37 -7.14 -3.58 -9.28
C ASP A 37 -6.09 -2.79 -10.09
N GLU A 38 -5.50 -3.46 -11.07
CA GLU A 38 -4.41 -2.96 -11.92
C GLU A 38 -4.85 -1.81 -12.84
N THR A 39 -6.16 -1.61 -13.04
CA THR A 39 -6.68 -0.51 -13.88
C THR A 39 -6.46 0.85 -13.23
N GLN A 40 -6.21 0.88 -11.92
CA GLN A 40 -5.95 2.09 -11.13
C GLN A 40 -7.09 3.13 -11.20
N ARG A 41 -8.30 2.69 -11.54
CA ARG A 41 -9.49 3.56 -11.65
C ARG A 41 -10.07 3.92 -10.29
N ASP A 42 -10.07 2.97 -9.37
CA ASP A 42 -10.66 3.13 -8.05
C ASP A 42 -9.57 3.09 -6.98
N MET A 43 -9.21 4.28 -6.46
CA MET A 43 -8.18 4.45 -5.45
C MET A 43 -8.78 4.22 -4.06
N ASP A 44 -8.37 3.13 -3.42
CA ASP A 44 -8.78 2.82 -2.05
C ASP A 44 -8.06 3.73 -1.02
N GLY A 45 -6.83 4.18 -1.31
CA GLY A 45 -6.10 5.07 -0.42
C GLY A 45 -4.65 5.33 -0.79
N ARG A 46 -4.03 6.26 -0.04
CA ARG A 46 -2.65 6.71 -0.24
C ARG A 46 -1.94 6.88 1.10
N ILE A 47 -0.68 6.43 1.14
CA ILE A 47 0.24 6.58 2.27
C ILE A 47 1.46 7.34 1.77
N HIS A 48 1.82 8.44 2.42
CA HIS A 48 3.06 9.15 2.15
C HIS A 48 4.18 8.54 3.00
N ILE A 49 4.90 7.56 2.47
CA ILE A 49 5.91 6.80 3.23
C ILE A 49 6.94 7.74 3.87
N LYS A 50 7.42 8.73 3.12
CA LYS A 50 8.46 9.67 3.56
C LYS A 50 8.13 10.40 4.87
N TYR A 51 6.85 10.64 5.15
CA TYR A 51 6.41 11.42 6.31
C TYR A 51 5.58 10.62 7.32
N SER A 52 4.83 9.61 6.85
CA SER A 52 3.88 8.86 7.67
C SER A 52 4.44 7.53 8.18
N CYS A 53 5.42 6.94 7.49
CA CYS A 53 5.99 5.65 7.91
C CYS A 53 7.00 5.89 9.03
N ARG A 54 6.75 5.29 10.20
CA ARG A 54 7.69 5.34 11.34
C ARG A 54 8.60 4.12 11.38
N ASP A 55 8.09 2.97 10.97
CA ASP A 55 8.75 1.66 11.10
C ASP A 55 8.15 0.67 10.08
N VAL A 56 8.96 -0.29 9.63
CA VAL A 56 8.55 -1.40 8.75
C VAL A 56 8.94 -2.71 9.42
N ARG A 57 7.93 -3.42 9.91
CA ARG A 57 8.11 -4.66 10.67
C ARG A 57 7.92 -5.90 9.79
N THR A 58 8.73 -6.91 10.05
CA THR A 58 8.69 -8.19 9.34
C THR A 58 8.78 -9.39 10.28
N GLY A 59 8.21 -10.53 9.88
CA GLY A 59 8.31 -11.79 10.62
C GLY A 59 7.85 -11.67 12.09
N ARG A 60 8.79 -11.87 13.02
CA ARG A 60 8.53 -11.84 14.48
C ARG A 60 8.31 -10.44 15.04
N GLU A 61 8.57 -9.39 14.26
CA GLU A 61 8.35 -8.00 14.64
C GLU A 61 6.86 -7.60 14.53
N CYS A 62 6.09 -8.34 13.73
CA CYS A 62 4.64 -8.18 13.57
C CYS A 62 3.89 -8.77 14.78
N ARG A 63 3.93 -8.09 15.93
CA ARG A 63 3.13 -8.42 17.12
C ARG A 63 1.63 -8.21 16.90
#